data_AF-A0A915IQB8-F1
#
_entry.id   AF-A0A915IQB8-F1
#
_cell.length_a   1.000
_cell.length_b   1.000
_cell.length_c   1.000
_cell.angle_alpha   90.00
_cell.angle_beta   90.00
_cell.angle_gamma   90.00
#
_symmetry.space_group_name_H-M   'P 1'
#
loop_
_entity.id
_entity.type
_entity.pdbx_description
1 polymer ?
#
loop_
_entity_poly.entity_id
_entity_poly.type
_entity_poly.pdbx_seq_one_letter_code
_entity_poly.pdbx_strand_id
1 'polypeptide(L)'
;MNYAKKAYSQLFEALDLAHKNKGNNINISDYKTSHSFFGFDLTPDEDDNGYWNWIRDGITSIEIEFGDDVPKSGVEIIIYAEFDNLVFITKYCIPAHDYDA
;
A
#
# COMPACT_ATOMS: atom_id res chain seq x y z
N MET A 1 20.83 10.65 -5.16
CA MET A 1 20.72 9.90 -6.44
C MET A 1 20.23 8.45 -6.27
N ASN A 2 20.27 7.84 -5.09
CA ASN A 2 19.98 6.39 -4.92
C ASN A 2 18.55 6.05 -4.44
N TYR A 3 17.81 7.01 -3.88
CA TYR A 3 16.49 6.76 -3.28
C TYR A 3 15.40 6.41 -4.30
N ALA A 4 15.37 7.07 -5.46
CA ALA A 4 14.40 6.79 -6.51
C ALA A 4 14.54 5.35 -7.06
N LYS A 5 15.76 4.85 -7.21
CA LYS A 5 16.01 3.47 -7.65
C LYS A 5 15.51 2.45 -6.63
N LYS A 6 15.74 2.72 -5.34
CA LYS A 6 15.28 1.86 -4.25
C LYS A 6 13.75 1.83 -4.17
N ALA A 7 13.11 3.01 -4.19
CA ALA A 7 11.65 3.12 -4.18
C ALA A 7 11.01 2.45 -5.41
N TYR A 8 11.64 2.58 -6.58
CA TYR A 8 11.20 1.90 -7.80
C TYR A 8 11.28 0.37 -7.68
N SER A 9 12.40 -0.18 -7.20
CA SER A 9 12.52 -1.64 -6.97
C SER A 9 11.50 -2.13 -5.96
N GLN A 10 11.37 -1.42 -4.84
CA GLN A 10 10.42 -1.75 -3.78
C GLN A 10 8.98 -1.73 -4.28
N LEU A 11 8.60 -0.80 -5.16
CA LEU A 11 7.26 -0.78 -5.76
C LEU A 11 6.99 -2.04 -6.58
N PHE A 12 7.98 -2.51 -7.36
CA PHE A 12 7.81 -3.73 -8.16
C PHE A 12 7.72 -4.99 -7.30
N GLU A 13 8.45 -5.03 -6.19
CA GLU A 13 8.37 -6.09 -5.19
C GLU A 13 7.00 -6.08 -4.50
N ALA A 14 6.56 -4.94 -3.98
CA ALA A 14 5.29 -4.79 -3.26
C ALA A 14 4.05 -5.03 -4.14
N LEU A 15 4.14 -4.82 -5.46
CA LEU A 15 3.06 -5.14 -6.40
C LEU A 15 3.14 -6.58 -6.92
N ASP A 16 4.09 -7.37 -6.42
CA ASP A 16 4.37 -8.74 -6.88
C ASP A 16 4.54 -8.79 -8.42
N LEU A 17 5.24 -7.78 -8.96
CA LEU A 17 5.63 -7.66 -10.37
C LEU A 17 7.10 -7.99 -10.59
N ALA A 18 7.88 -8.02 -9.50
CA ALA A 18 9.29 -8.42 -9.55
C ALA A 18 9.42 -9.81 -10.22
N HIS A 19 10.36 -9.92 -11.15
CA HIS A 19 10.63 -11.16 -11.90
C HIS A 19 9.48 -11.69 -12.77
N LYS A 20 8.38 -10.95 -12.93
CA LYS A 20 7.28 -11.29 -13.83
C LYS A 20 7.38 -10.52 -15.14
N ASN A 21 6.90 -11.11 -16.23
CA ASN A 21 6.77 -10.40 -17.52
C ASN A 21 5.50 -9.53 -17.55
N LYS A 22 5.32 -8.71 -16.52
CA LYS A 22 4.20 -7.78 -16.33
C LYS A 22 4.76 -6.46 -15.80
N GLY A 23 4.15 -5.35 -16.19
CA GLY A 23 4.52 -4.01 -15.74
C GLY A 23 3.30 -3.24 -15.26
N ASN A 24 3.55 -2.16 -14.52
CA ASN A 24 2.55 -1.23 -13.99
C ASN A 24 2.51 0.10 -14.77
N ASN A 25 3.18 0.18 -15.93
CA ASN A 25 3.32 1.38 -16.76
C ASN A 25 3.96 2.59 -16.04
N ILE A 26 4.68 2.36 -14.94
CA ILE A 26 5.44 3.37 -14.21
C ILE A 26 6.92 3.20 -14.57
N ASN A 27 7.53 4.29 -15.03
CA ASN A 27 8.95 4.33 -15.38
C ASN A 27 9.75 5.01 -14.26
N ILE A 28 11.03 4.64 -14.13
CA ILE A 28 11.94 5.29 -13.19
C ILE A 28 12.14 6.80 -13.47
N SER A 29 11.88 7.25 -14.70
CA SER A 29 11.88 8.67 -15.06
C SER A 29 10.75 9.44 -14.37
N ASP A 30 9.62 8.78 -14.09
CA ASP A 30 8.44 9.43 -13.54
C ASP A 30 8.70 9.90 -12.10
N TYR A 31 9.54 9.16 -11.36
CA TYR A 31 10.07 9.51 -10.04
C TYR A 31 10.93 10.78 -9.99
N LYS A 32 11.45 11.24 -11.14
CA LYS A 32 12.25 12.48 -11.20
C LYS A 32 11.42 13.72 -11.48
N THR A 33 10.21 13.56 -12.03
CA THR A 33 9.53 14.65 -12.74
C THR A 33 8.22 15.07 -12.11
N SER A 34 7.51 14.18 -11.42
CA SER A 34 6.16 14.53 -10.94
C SER A 34 5.72 13.83 -9.67
N HIS A 35 5.89 12.50 -9.57
CA HIS A 35 5.30 11.73 -8.47
C HIS A 35 6.26 10.67 -7.95
N SER A 36 6.29 10.46 -6.63
CA SER A 36 6.99 9.35 -5.99
C SER A 36 5.97 8.33 -5.52
N PHE A 37 6.13 7.08 -5.96
CA PHE A 37 5.29 5.97 -5.51
C PHE A 37 6.05 5.11 -4.50
N PHE A 38 5.34 4.68 -3.47
CA PHE A 38 5.87 3.78 -2.45
C PHE A 38 4.90 2.61 -2.29
N GLY A 39 5.43 1.40 -2.37
CA GLY A 39 4.68 0.17 -2.12
C GLY A 39 5.16 -0.45 -0.82
N PHE A 40 4.21 -0.89 0.01
CA PHE A 40 4.46 -1.60 1.24
C PHE A 40 3.60 -2.84 1.24
N ASP A 41 4.24 -4.01 1.29
CA ASP A 41 3.53 -5.24 1.58
C ASP A 41 3.29 -5.30 3.09
N LEU A 42 2.01 -5.37 3.47
CA LEU A 42 1.58 -5.47 4.87
C LEU A 42 1.12 -6.89 5.22
N THR A 43 1.30 -7.84 4.31
CA THR A 43 0.95 -9.25 4.50
C THR A 43 1.85 -9.85 5.58
N PRO A 44 1.30 -10.46 6.65
CA PRO A 44 2.09 -10.90 7.80
C PRO A 44 3.21 -11.91 7.48
N ASP A 45 3.04 -12.70 6.44
CA ASP A 45 3.92 -13.79 6.03
C ASP A 45 4.43 -13.68 4.59
N GLU A 46 4.16 -12.56 3.92
CA GLU A 46 4.54 -12.29 2.52
C GLU A 46 4.14 -13.43 1.55
N ASP A 47 3.11 -14.22 1.90
CA ASP A 47 2.65 -15.37 1.13
C ASP A 47 1.16 -15.24 0.80
N ASP A 48 0.84 -15.52 -0.47
CA ASP A 48 -0.52 -15.51 -1.03
C ASP A 48 -1.02 -16.94 -1.32
N ASN A 49 -0.43 -17.96 -0.67
CA ASN A 49 -0.71 -19.38 -0.94
C ASN A 49 -2.08 -19.90 -0.43
N GLY A 50 -3.11 -19.05 -0.40
CA GLY A 50 -4.50 -19.46 -0.25
C GLY A 50 -4.88 -20.04 1.12
N TYR A 51 -4.04 -19.84 2.13
CA TYR A 51 -4.39 -20.10 3.53
C TYR A 51 -4.71 -18.77 4.22
N TRP A 52 -5.69 -18.83 5.13
CA TRP A 52 -6.15 -17.64 5.83
C TRP A 52 -5.16 -17.23 6.91
N ASN A 53 -4.64 -16.02 6.79
CA ASN A 53 -3.99 -15.34 7.90
C ASN A 53 -5.06 -14.90 8.92
N TRP A 54 -4.73 -15.03 10.21
CA TRP A 54 -5.61 -14.55 11.26
C TRP A 54 -5.63 -13.03 11.21
N ILE A 55 -6.81 -12.45 10.95
CA ILE A 55 -6.99 -10.99 11.01
C ILE A 55 -6.70 -10.55 12.44
N ARG A 56 -5.70 -9.69 12.58
CA ARG A 56 -5.36 -9.04 13.85
C ARG A 56 -5.84 -7.61 13.79
N ASP A 57 -6.64 -7.22 14.77
CA ASP A 57 -6.99 -5.83 14.95
C ASP A 57 -5.72 -5.02 15.21
N GLY A 58 -5.56 -3.94 14.47
CA GLY A 58 -4.36 -3.11 14.51
C GLY A 58 -4.61 -1.73 13.94
N ILE A 59 -3.67 -0.83 14.18
CA ILE A 59 -3.67 0.52 13.63
C ILE A 59 -2.52 0.61 12.63
N THR A 60 -2.83 0.93 11.38
CA THR A 60 -1.83 1.27 10.37
C THR A 60 -1.66 2.79 10.35
N SER A 61 -0.50 3.29 10.77
CA SER A 61 -0.15 4.72 10.77
C SER A 61 0.99 4.99 9.81
N ILE A 62 0.89 6.06 9.03
CA ILE A 62 1.95 6.55 8.16
C ILE A 62 2.46 7.89 8.70
N GLU A 63 3.76 7.97 8.92
CA GLU A 63 4.46 9.21 9.30
C GLU A 63 5.42 9.61 8.19
N ILE A 64 5.37 10.87 7.77
CA ILE A 64 6.18 11.39 6.66
C ILE A 64 6.92 12.64 7.14
N GLU A 65 8.24 12.61 7.04
CA GLU A 65 9.11 13.74 7.34
C GLU A 65 9.71 14.28 6.03
N PHE A 66 9.61 15.59 5.83
CA PHE A 66 10.19 16.29 4.69
C PHE A 66 11.53 16.90 5.09
N GLY A 67 12.59 16.65 4.31
CA GLY A 67 13.91 17.21 4.57
C GLY A 67 14.03 18.70 4.24
N ASP A 68 13.11 19.23 3.43
CA ASP A 68 13.00 20.63 3.05
C ASP A 68 11.60 21.15 3.41
N ASP A 69 11.45 22.47 3.46
CA ASP A 69 10.16 23.11 3.73
C ASP A 69 9.10 22.69 2.71
N VAL A 70 7.90 22.35 3.21
CA VAL A 70 6.73 22.01 2.38
C VAL A 70 6.42 23.19 1.44
N PRO A 71 6.27 22.95 0.12
CA PRO A 71 5.94 24.00 -0.83
C PRO A 71 4.67 24.78 -0.44
N LYS A 72 4.62 26.07 -0.78
CA LYS A 72 3.44 26.93 -0.52
C LYS A 72 2.15 26.41 -1.20
N SER A 73 2.30 25.65 -2.27
CA SER A 73 1.19 24.99 -2.97
C SER A 73 0.61 23.79 -2.21
N GLY A 74 1.26 23.35 -1.14
CA GLY A 74 0.93 22.11 -0.42
C GLY A 74 1.49 20.87 -1.11
N VAL A 75 1.20 19.72 -0.50
CA VAL A 75 1.51 18.37 -1.00
C VAL A 75 0.21 17.57 -1.02
N GLU A 76 0.00 16.81 -2.09
CA GLU A 76 -1.13 15.88 -2.22
C GLU A 76 -0.63 14.45 -2.03
N ILE A 77 -1.35 13.67 -1.23
CA ILE A 77 -1.03 12.27 -0.97
C ILE A 77 -2.28 11.45 -1.23
N ILE A 78 -2.14 10.43 -2.09
CA ILE A 78 -3.18 9.45 -2.36
C ILE A 78 -2.68 8.12 -1.79
N ILE A 79 -3.47 7.54 -0.89
CA ILE A 79 -3.16 6.25 -0.26
C ILE A 79 -4.15 5.23 -0.80
N TYR A 80 -3.61 4.14 -1.34
CA TYR A 80 -4.37 2.97 -1.73
C TYR A 80 -3.91 1.80 -0.87
N ALA A 81 -4.85 1.08 -0.28
CA ALA A 81 -4.57 -0.08 0.55
C ALA A 81 -5.62 -1.16 0.28
N GLU A 82 -5.17 -2.40 0.23
CA GLU A 82 -5.99 -3.60 0.10
C GLU A 82 -5.90 -4.39 1.40
N PHE A 83 -7.05 -4.85 1.90
CA PHE A 83 -7.14 -5.68 3.09
C PHE A 83 -8.23 -6.73 2.90
N ASP A 84 -7.99 -7.93 3.42
CA ASP A 84 -9.00 -8.96 3.51
C ASP A 84 -10.03 -8.61 4.59
N ASN A 85 -11.26 -8.32 4.16
CA ASN A 85 -12.38 -8.10 5.07
C ASN A 85 -13.12 -9.42 5.31
N LEU A 86 -13.28 -9.81 6.58
CA LEU A 86 -14.05 -11.00 6.95
C LEU A 86 -15.39 -10.60 7.57
N VAL A 87 -16.49 -11.04 6.94
CA VAL A 87 -17.84 -10.87 7.44
C VAL A 87 -18.34 -12.17 8.06
N PHE A 88 -18.56 -12.17 9.38
CA PHE A 88 -19.17 -13.30 10.07
C PHE A 88 -20.69 -13.25 9.99
N ILE A 89 -21.30 -14.25 9.35
CA ILE A 89 -22.77 -14.41 9.35
C ILE A 89 -23.13 -15.49 10.37
N THR A 90 -23.87 -15.12 11.41
CA THR A 90 -24.43 -16.08 12.37
C THR A 90 -25.94 -15.89 12.49
N LYS A 91 -26.67 -16.93 12.90
CA LYS A 91 -28.14 -16.91 13.00
C LYS A 91 -28.68 -15.79 13.91
N TYR A 92 -27.86 -15.27 14.82
CA TYR A 92 -28.24 -14.24 15.79
C TYR A 92 -27.53 -12.89 15.56
N CYS A 93 -26.56 -12.83 14.66
CA CYS A 93 -25.84 -11.60 14.33
C CYS A 93 -26.40 -11.07 13.01
N ILE A 94 -27.21 -10.00 13.12
CA ILE A 94 -27.59 -9.20 11.96
C ILE A 94 -26.29 -8.56 11.46
N PRO A 95 -25.93 -8.69 10.17
CA PRO A 95 -24.71 -8.08 9.65
C PRO A 95 -24.80 -6.57 9.86
N ALA A 96 -24.03 -6.06 10.82
CA ALA A 96 -23.82 -4.63 10.98
C ALA A 96 -22.88 -4.21 9.85
N HIS A 97 -23.37 -3.33 8.97
CA HIS A 97 -22.52 -2.66 8.00
C HIS A 97 -21.63 -1.70 8.78
N ASP A 98 -20.34 -2.00 8.87
CA ASP A 98 -19.37 -1.17 9.59
C ASP A 98 -18.76 -0.14 8.63
N TYR A 99 -19.53 0.90 8.33
CA TYR A 99 -19.03 2.14 7.75
C TYR A 99 -19.93 3.28 8.28
N ASP A 100 -19.56 3.86 9.41
CA ASP A 100 -20.03 5.18 9.80
C ASP A 100 -19.25 6.22 8.97
N ALA A 101 -19.98 6.91 8.10
CA ALA A 101 -19.48 7.99 7.24
C ALA A 101 -19.28 9.31 8.00
#